data_AF-A0A3C1PZB6-F1
#
_entry.id   AF-A0A3C1PZB6-F1
#
_cell.length_a   1.000
_cell.length_b   1.000
_cell.length_c   1.000
_cell.angle_alpha   90.00
_cell.angle_beta   90.00
_cell.angle_gamma   90.00
#
_symmetry.space_group_name_H-M   'P 1'
#
loop_
_entity.id
_entity.type
_entity.pdbx_description
1 polymer ?
#
loop_
_entity_poly.entity_id
_entity_poly.type
_entity_poly.pdbx_seq_one_letter_code
_entity_poly.pdbx_strand_id
1 'polypeptide(L)'
;MISELWAFALIMLIGQFSPGPDMLLLTRTSLAEGLRSGWMMVLGISTGLTLHATLAIGGIAVVLAKGGAIASVLEGLAALYLLWLAVGVIKKPVATGEGGIPKQKPY
;
A
#
# COMPACT_ATOMS: atom_id res chain seq x y z
N MET A 1 1.53 -9.92 -25.07
CA MET A 1 2.23 -8.76 -24.45
C MET A 1 1.30 -7.59 -24.11
N ILE A 2 0.46 -7.08 -25.02
CA ILE A 2 -0.45 -5.95 -24.71
C ILE A 2 -1.60 -6.36 -23.76
N SER A 3 -2.09 -7.59 -23.87
CA SER A 3 -3.14 -8.18 -23.04
C SER A 3 -2.76 -8.29 -21.56
N GLU A 4 -1.50 -8.61 -21.29
CA GLU A 4 -0.92 -8.78 -19.96
C GLU A 4 -0.78 -7.42 -19.28
N LEU A 5 -0.42 -6.38 -20.04
CA LEU A 5 -0.38 -5.01 -19.56
C LEU A 5 -1.79 -4.51 -19.18
N TRP A 6 -2.80 -4.83 -19.99
CA TRP A 6 -4.19 -4.52 -19.68
C TRP A 6 -4.71 -5.25 -18.44
N ALA A 7 -4.39 -6.54 -18.30
CA ALA A 7 -4.77 -7.32 -17.12
C ALA A 7 -4.13 -6.77 -15.84
N PHE A 8 -2.83 -6.45 -15.88
CA PHE A 8 -2.12 -5.84 -14.77
C PHE A 8 -2.72 -4.47 -14.40
N ALA A 9 -2.99 -3.62 -15.39
CA ALA A 9 -3.62 -2.32 -15.16
C ALA A 9 -5.01 -2.45 -14.53
N LEU A 10 -5.82 -3.41 -14.96
CA LEU A 10 -7.14 -3.69 -14.38
C LEU A 10 -7.06 -4.13 -12.91
N ILE A 11 -6.15 -5.06 -12.59
CA ILE A 11 -5.94 -5.53 -11.21
C ILE A 11 -5.47 -4.37 -10.32
N MET A 12 -4.51 -3.58 -10.80
CA MET A 12 -4.05 -2.36 -10.12
C MET A 12 -5.18 -1.37 -9.89
N LEU A 13 -6.03 -1.13 -10.90
CA LEU A 13 -7.17 -0.22 -10.80
C LEU A 13 -8.16 -0.67 -9.71
N ILE A 14 -8.53 -1.95 -9.71
CA ILE A 14 -9.43 -2.54 -8.71
C ILE A 14 -8.82 -2.45 -7.31
N GLY A 15 -7.52 -2.74 -7.18
CA GLY A 15 -6.80 -2.61 -5.91
C GLY A 15 -6.73 -1.18 -5.39
N GLN A 16 -6.53 -0.21 -6.29
CA GLN A 16 -6.39 1.20 -5.94
C GLN A 16 -7.74 1.89 -5.65
N PHE A 17 -8.85 1.28 -6.06
CA PHE A 17 -10.21 1.75 -5.74
C PHE A 17 -10.52 1.71 -4.25
N SER A 18 -9.80 0.90 -3.46
CA SER A 18 -9.77 1.03 -2.01
C SER A 18 -8.87 2.22 -1.67
N PRO A 19 -9.39 3.40 -1.28
CA PRO A 19 -8.55 4.47 -0.75
C PRO A 19 -7.78 3.92 0.44
N GLY A 20 -6.51 3.60 0.20
CA GLY A 20 -5.67 2.89 1.14
C GLY A 20 -5.30 3.75 2.36
N PRO A 21 -4.59 3.16 3.34
CA PRO A 21 -4.13 3.88 4.53
C PRO A 21 -3.34 5.15 4.17
N ASP A 22 -2.52 5.09 3.12
CA ASP A 22 -1.69 6.21 2.68
C ASP A 22 -2.52 7.39 2.16
N MET A 23 -3.59 7.12 1.40
CA MET A 23 -4.45 8.18 0.86
C MET A 23 -5.34 8.79 1.97
N LEU A 24 -5.75 7.98 2.95
CA LEU A 24 -6.45 8.45 4.16
C LEU A 24 -5.55 9.33 5.04
N LEU A 25 -4.30 8.90 5.26
CA LEU A 25 -3.33 9.69 5.99
C LEU A 25 -3.02 10.98 5.23
N LEU A 26 -2.86 10.93 3.90
CA LEU A 26 -2.52 12.11 3.09
C LEU A 26 -3.65 13.14 3.12
N THR A 27 -4.89 12.69 2.93
CA THR A 27 -6.07 13.55 2.99
C THR A 27 -6.23 14.16 4.38
N ARG A 28 -6.07 13.35 5.45
CA ARG A 28 -6.09 13.84 6.84
C ARG A 28 -5.01 14.91 7.08
N THR A 29 -3.76 14.65 6.71
CA THR A 29 -2.65 15.58 6.93
C THR A 29 -2.83 16.85 6.09
N SER A 30 -3.28 16.72 4.84
CA SER A 30 -3.53 17.87 3.96
C SER A 30 -4.69 18.74 4.46
N LEU A 31 -5.74 18.13 5.01
CA LEU A 31 -6.88 18.84 5.60
C LEU A 31 -6.55 19.47 6.97
N ALA A 32 -5.74 18.81 7.80
CA ALA A 32 -5.43 19.26 9.16
C ALA A 32 -4.25 20.24 9.24
N GLU A 33 -3.24 20.09 8.39
CA GLU A 33 -1.98 20.85 8.45
C GLU A 33 -1.70 21.64 7.15
N GLY A 34 -2.61 21.55 6.17
CA GLY A 34 -2.54 22.28 4.90
C GLY A 34 -1.75 21.56 3.80
N LEU A 35 -1.89 22.07 2.57
CA LEU A 35 -1.34 21.45 1.36
C LEU A 35 0.19 21.29 1.39
N ARG A 36 0.91 22.19 2.08
CA ARG A 36 2.37 22.11 2.19
C ARG A 36 2.84 20.90 2.98
N SER A 37 2.17 20.56 4.08
CA SER A 37 2.44 19.35 4.88
C SER A 37 2.11 18.09 4.05
N GLY A 38 1.00 18.14 3.31
CA GLY A 38 0.62 17.10 2.35
C GLY A 38 1.71 16.79 1.32
N TRP A 39 2.31 17.82 0.69
CA TRP A 39 3.41 17.62 -0.28
C TRP A 39 4.65 16.97 0.34
N MET A 40 5.04 17.36 1.54
CA MET A 40 6.18 16.74 2.25
C MET A 40 5.90 15.27 2.56
N MET A 41 4.66 14.96 2.94
CA MET A 41 4.21 13.59 3.19
C MET A 41 4.24 12.72 1.91
N VAL A 42 3.76 13.24 0.78
CA VAL A 42 3.82 12.55 -0.52
C VAL A 42 5.27 12.24 -0.91
N LEU A 43 6.18 13.20 -0.73
CA LEU A 43 7.60 12.99 -1.03
C LEU A 43 8.21 11.89 -0.15
N GLY A 44 7.88 11.86 1.14
CA GLY A 44 8.31 10.80 2.06
C GLY A 44 7.77 9.42 1.65
N ILE A 45 6.46 9.32 1.41
CA ILE A 45 5.82 8.06 1.01
C ILE A 45 6.38 7.57 -0.32
N SER A 46 6.44 8.42 -1.34
CA SER A 46 6.94 8.05 -2.67
C SER A 46 8.40 7.59 -2.64
N THR A 47 9.26 8.28 -1.88
CA THR A 47 10.67 7.88 -1.73
C THR A 47 10.79 6.53 -1.02
N GLY A 48 10.08 6.35 0.10
CA GLY A 48 10.07 5.10 0.84
C GLY A 48 9.53 3.93 -0.01
N LEU A 49 8.44 4.15 -0.73
CA LEU A 49 7.82 3.15 -1.59
C LEU A 49 8.72 2.77 -2.77
N THR A 50 9.45 3.73 -3.34
CA THR A 50 10.42 3.48 -4.42
C THR A 50 11.61 2.65 -3.91
N LEU A 51 12.16 3.00 -2.75
CA LEU A 51 13.24 2.23 -2.12
C LEU A 51 12.79 0.81 -1.76
N HIS A 52 11.59 0.68 -1.19
CA HIS A 52 11.01 -0.62 -0.88
C HIS A 52 10.78 -1.46 -2.14
N ALA A 53 10.18 -0.88 -3.19
CA ALA A 53 9.90 -1.59 -4.44
C ALA A 53 11.19 -2.04 -5.15
N THR A 54 12.22 -1.19 -5.19
CA THR A 54 13.52 -1.54 -5.78
C THR A 54 14.20 -2.66 -4.99
N LEU A 55 14.19 -2.60 -3.65
CA LEU A 55 14.67 -3.68 -2.80
C LEU A 55 13.88 -4.97 -2.98
N ALA A 56 12.55 -4.90 -3.06
CA ALA A 56 11.69 -6.06 -3.24
C ALA A 56 11.91 -6.74 -4.59
N ILE A 57 11.90 -5.98 -5.69
CA ILE A 57 12.13 -6.51 -7.04
C ILE A 57 13.54 -7.10 -7.14
N GLY A 58 14.56 -6.39 -6.64
CA GLY A 58 15.94 -6.89 -6.63
C GLY A 58 16.10 -8.13 -5.76
N GLY A 59 15.50 -8.16 -4.58
CA GLY A 59 15.53 -9.30 -3.66
C GLY A 59 14.84 -10.53 -4.22
N ILE A 60 13.67 -10.34 -4.84
CA ILE A 60 12.93 -11.42 -5.52
C ILE A 60 13.77 -12.03 -6.65
N ALA A 61 14.48 -11.23 -7.44
CA ALA A 61 15.37 -11.74 -8.49
C ALA A 61 16.47 -12.67 -7.93
N VAL A 62 17.04 -12.34 -6.77
CA VAL A 62 18.02 -13.19 -6.08
C VAL A 62 17.39 -14.48 -5.55
N VAL A 63 16.16 -14.42 -5.06
CA VAL A 63 15.43 -15.59 -4.55
C VAL A 63 15.10 -16.56 -5.69
N LEU A 64 14.62 -16.07 -6.83
CA LEU A 64 14.33 -16.92 -7.99
C LEU A 64 15.59 -17.60 -8.55
N ALA A 65 16.75 -16.96 -8.46
CA ALA A 65 18.01 -17.52 -8.92
C ALA A 65 18.51 -18.72 -8.07
N LYS A 66 18.02 -18.87 -6.82
CA LYS A 66 18.46 -19.94 -5.90
C LYS A 66 17.68 -21.26 -6.01
N GLY A 67 16.74 -21.37 -6.96
CA GLY A 67 16.05 -22.63 -7.30
C GLY A 67 14.60 -22.73 -6.81
N GLY A 68 13.86 -23.70 -7.38
CA GLY A 68 12.38 -23.77 -7.31
C GLY A 68 11.77 -23.97 -5.92
N ALA A 69 12.46 -24.64 -4.99
CA ALA A 69 11.91 -24.93 -3.66
C ALA A 69 11.65 -23.65 -2.83
N ILE A 70 12.53 -22.65 -2.92
CA ILE A 70 12.40 -21.40 -2.16
C ILE A 70 11.25 -20.55 -2.74
N ALA A 71 11.09 -20.54 -4.06
CA ALA A 71 9.99 -19.86 -4.73
C ALA A 71 8.64 -20.44 -4.30
N SER A 72 8.49 -21.76 -4.28
CA SER A 72 7.25 -22.42 -3.87
C SER A 72 6.89 -22.18 -2.40
N VAL A 73 7.87 -22.16 -1.50
CA VAL A 73 7.63 -21.82 -0.08
C VAL A 73 7.19 -20.37 0.05
N LEU A 74 7.83 -19.45 -0.67
CA LEU A 74 7.49 -18.04 -0.66
C LEU A 74 6.07 -17.79 -1.21
N GLU A 75 5.71 -18.44 -2.32
CA GLU A 75 4.34 -18.41 -2.87
C GLU A 75 3.31 -18.91 -1.86
N GLY A 76 3.61 -20.03 -1.18
CA GLY A 76 2.77 -20.57 -0.13
C GLY A 76 2.56 -19.58 1.03
N LEU A 77 3.64 -18.94 1.49
CA LEU A 77 3.58 -17.90 2.54
C LEU A 77 2.80 -16.66 2.08
N ALA A 78 3.01 -16.21 0.84
CA ALA A 78 2.30 -15.06 0.28
C ALA A 78 0.79 -15.31 0.21
N ALA A 79 0.37 -16.50 -0.26
CA ALA A 79 -1.02 -16.91 -0.27
C ALA A 79 -1.63 -16.96 1.14
N LEU A 80 -0.89 -17.53 2.11
CA LEU A 80 -1.33 -17.60 3.51
C LEU A 80 -1.50 -16.21 4.14
N TYR A 81 -0.57 -15.29 3.84
CA TYR A 81 -0.62 -13.91 4.30
C TYR A 81 -1.83 -13.16 3.74
N LEU A 82 -2.13 -13.32 2.44
CA LEU A 82 -3.32 -12.73 1.82
C LEU A 82 -4.61 -13.28 2.42
N LEU A 83 -4.69 -14.58 2.69
CA LEU A 83 -5.84 -15.18 3.39
C LEU A 83 -6.00 -14.59 4.80
N TRP A 84 -4.91 -14.42 5.53
CA TRP A 84 -4.94 -13.81 6.85
C TRP A 84 -5.43 -12.36 6.81
N LEU A 85 -4.95 -11.55 5.85
CA LEU A 85 -5.42 -10.19 5.63
C LEU A 85 -6.92 -10.16 5.26
N ALA A 86 -7.37 -11.03 4.35
CA ALA A 86 -8.77 -11.12 3.94
C ALA A 86 -9.68 -11.41 5.15
N VAL A 87 -9.29 -12.33 6.02
CA VAL A 87 -10.02 -12.60 7.26
C VAL A 87 -10.02 -11.39 8.20
N GLY A 88 -8.92 -10.65 8.30
CA GLY A 88 -8.81 -9.43 9.09
C GLY A 88 -9.78 -8.33 8.63
N VAL A 89 -9.92 -8.15 7.31
CA VAL A 89 -10.87 -7.19 6.71
C VAL A 89 -12.31 -7.60 6.96
N ILE A 90 -12.64 -8.89 6.86
CA ILE A 90 -14.01 -9.38 7.11
C ILE A 90 -14.40 -9.23 8.60
N LYS A 91 -13.44 -9.41 9.51
CA LYS A 91 -13.70 -9.39 10.97
C LYS A 91 -13.76 -7.98 11.59
N LYS A 92 -13.17 -6.97 10.95
CA LYS A 92 -13.20 -5.59 11.45
C LYS A 92 -14.09 -4.76 10.53
N PRO A 93 -15.18 -4.14 11.03
CA PRO A 93 -15.85 -3.12 10.25
C PRO A 93 -14.82 -2.07 9.87
N VAL A 94 -14.78 -1.71 8.59
CA VAL A 94 -13.99 -0.58 8.10
C VAL A 94 -14.29 0.59 9.03
N ALA A 95 -13.28 1.01 9.79
CA ALA A 95 -13.40 2.20 10.61
C ALA A 95 -13.53 3.36 9.63
N THR A 96 -14.78 3.75 9.32
CA THR A 96 -15.11 5.04 8.73
C THR A 96 -14.43 6.06 9.63
N GLY A 97 -13.38 6.69 9.10
CA GLY A 97 -12.55 7.61 9.84
C GLY A 97 -13.37 8.83 10.27
N GLU A 98 -14.02 8.76 11.43
CA GLU A 98 -14.48 9.92 12.19
C GLU A 98 -13.24 10.58 12.83
N GLY A 99 -12.45 11.23 11.99
CA GLY A 99 -11.35 12.09 12.41
C GLY A 99 -11.90 13.40 12.93
N GLY A 100 -12.22 13.47 14.22
CA GLY A 100 -12.56 14.70 14.91
C GLY A 100 -11.52 15.79 14.63
N ILE A 101 -12.00 16.94 14.14
CA ILE A 101 -11.20 18.12 13.84
C ILE A 101 -10.52 18.57 15.14
N PRO A 102 -9.18 18.53 15.28
CA PRO A 102 -8.53 19.20 16.40
C PRO A 102 -8.69 20.69 16.17
N LYS A 103 -9.53 21.34 16.99
CA LYS A 103 -9.64 22.81 17.02
C LYS A 103 -8.27 23.39 17.33
N GLN A 104 -7.58 23.93 16.32
CA GLN A 104 -6.38 24.72 16.55
C GLN A 104 -6.79 26.02 17.27
N LYS A 105 -6.14 26.26 18.42
CA LYS A 105 -6.30 27.49 19.20
C LYS A 105 -5.65 28.65 18.43
N PRO A 106 -6.32 29.81 18.35
CA PRO A 106 -5.68 31.03 17.86
C PRO A 106 -4.71 31.52 18.94
N TYR A 107 -3.43 31.64 18.57
CA TYR A 107 -2.49 32.54 19.23
C TYR A 107 -1.99 33.53 18.19
#